data_AF-A0A1F9MFP1-F1
#
_entry.id   AF-A0A1F9MFP1-F1
#
_cell.length_a   1.000
_cell.length_b   1.000
_cell.length_c   1.000
_cell.angle_alpha   90.00
_cell.angle_beta   90.00
_cell.angle_gamma   90.00
#
_symmetry.space_group_name_H-M   'P 1'
#
loop_
_entity.id
_entity.type
_entity.pdbx_description
1 polymer ?
#
loop_
_entity_poly.entity_id
_entity_poly.type
_entity_poly.pdbx_seq_one_letter_code
_entity_poly.pdbx_strand_id
1 'polypeptide(L)' 'MLSRYIREDLLPGFPALDENLSLFEAGVLDSLALIKVLLFVERRFGVRLGMKDLSLASFDTIAQIAALVEAQGKDR' A
#
# COMPACT_ATOMS: atom_id res chain seq x y z
N MET A 1 -5.93 2.02 11.18
CA MET A 1 -6.25 0.58 10.98
C MET A 1 -5.44 -0.03 9.83
N LEU A 2 -5.19 0.70 8.75
CA LEU A 2 -4.44 0.21 7.59
C LEU A 2 -2.91 0.19 7.79
N SER A 3 -2.35 1.19 8.46
CA SER A 3 -0.91 1.23 8.79
C SER A 3 -0.45 0.06 9.67
N ARG A 4 -1.30 -0.40 10.60
CA ARG A 4 -1.06 -1.62 11.41
C ARG A 4 -0.97 -2.88 10.54
N TYR A 5 -1.88 -3.02 9.58
CA TYR A 5 -1.94 -4.18 8.69
C TYR A 5 -0.77 -4.21 7.70
N ILE A 6 -0.38 -3.04 7.17
CA ILE A 6 0.81 -2.91 6.34
C ILE A 6 2.07 -3.32 7.13
N ARG A 7 2.15 -2.96 8.43
CA ARG A 7 3.25 -3.36 9.30
C ARG A 7 3.25 -4.85 9.66
N GLU A 8 2.11 -5.42 10.03
CA GLU A 8 2.02 -6.78 10.58
C GLU A 8 2.00 -7.85 9.47
N ASP A 9 1.27 -7.60 8.38
CA ASP A 9 1.00 -8.62 7.34
C ASP A 9 1.70 -8.36 6.00
N LEU A 10 2.03 -7.10 5.67
CA LEU A 10 2.62 -6.76 4.37
C LEU A 10 4.16 -6.71 4.40
N LEU A 11 4.73 -6.21 5.50
CA LEU A 11 6.17 -6.02 5.68
C LEU A 11 6.67 -6.59 7.02
N PRO A 12 6.44 -7.90 7.30
CA PRO A 12 6.91 -8.50 8.54
C PRO A 12 8.44 -8.41 8.61
N GLY A 13 8.94 -7.74 9.66
CA GLY A 13 10.37 -7.58 9.92
C GLY A 13 10.93 -6.19 9.64
N PHE A 14 10.14 -5.25 9.13
CA PHE A 14 10.58 -3.85 9.05
C PHE A 14 10.39 -3.13 10.40
N PRO A 15 11.44 -2.52 10.97
CA PRO A 15 11.28 -1.63 12.11
C PRO A 15 10.36 -0.48 11.71
N ALA A 16 9.64 0.11 12.67
CA ALA A 16 8.61 1.13 12.45
C ALA A 16 8.91 2.05 11.25
N LEU A 17 8.35 1.73 10.08
CA LEU A 17 8.48 2.55 8.88
C LEU A 17 7.71 3.84 9.14
N ASP A 18 8.38 4.97 8.90
CA ASP A 18 7.69 6.27 8.82
C ASP A 18 6.65 6.15 7.71
N GLU A 19 5.41 6.57 8.01
CA GLU A 19 4.30 6.46 7.06
C GLU A 19 4.53 7.31 5.80
N ASN A 20 5.46 8.27 5.87
CA ASN A 20 5.88 9.15 4.78
C ASN A 20 7.20 8.72 4.11
N LEU A 21 7.84 7.64 4.55
CA LEU A 21 9.05 7.13 3.92
C LEU A 21 8.72 6.63 2.51
N SER A 22 9.49 7.07 1.52
CA SER A 22 9.46 6.47 0.19
C SER A 22 9.94 5.02 0.27
N LEU A 23 9.03 4.10 0.00
CA LEU A 23 9.26 2.66 0.00
C LEU A 23 10.09 2.25 -1.21
N PHE A 24 10.02 2.98 -2.32
CA PHE A 24 10.86 2.73 -3.50
C PHE A 24 12.29 3.20 -3.25
N GLU A 25 12.50 4.42 -2.71
CA GLU A 25 13.85 4.91 -2.40
C GLU A 25 14.51 4.09 -1.29
N ALA A 26 13.74 3.64 -0.30
CA ALA A 26 14.22 2.77 0.76
C ALA A 26 14.48 1.31 0.29
N GLY A 27 14.17 0.97 -0.97
CA GLY A 27 14.34 -0.37 -1.53
C GLY A 27 13.40 -1.43 -0.94
N VAL A 28 12.32 -0.98 -0.28
CA VAL A 28 11.31 -1.83 0.35
C VAL A 28 10.28 -2.31 -0.67
N LEU A 29 9.90 -1.43 -1.60
CA LEU A 29 9.06 -1.76 -2.74
C LEU A 29 9.88 -1.79 -4.03
N ASP A 30 9.78 -2.90 -4.74
CA ASP A 30 10.12 -3.02 -6.15
C ASP A 30 8.85 -3.25 -6.99
N SER A 31 9.00 -3.38 -8.31
CA SER A 31 7.89 -3.59 -9.23
C SER A 31 7.10 -4.87 -8.97
N LEU A 32 7.73 -5.92 -8.43
CA LEU A 32 7.07 -7.19 -8.10
C LEU A 32 6.37 -7.13 -6.73
N ALA A 33 7.01 -6.48 -5.75
CA ALA A 33 6.45 -6.23 -4.44
C ALA A 33 5.19 -5.38 -4.57
N LEU A 34 5.19 -4.34 -5.41
CA LEU A 34 4.03 -3.52 -5.70
C LEU A 34 2.81 -4.37 -6.14
N ILE A 35 3.01 -5.30 -7.07
CA ILE A 35 1.94 -6.21 -7.54
C ILE A 35 1.39 -7.06 -6.38
N LYS A 36 2.25 -7.55 -5.48
CA LYS A 36 1.82 -8.32 -4.31
C LYS A 36 1.01 -7.46 -3.34
N VAL A 37 1.43 -6.22 -3.10
CA VAL A 37 0.70 -5.26 -2.25
C VAL A 37 -0.69 -5.01 -2.80
N LEU A 38 -0.80 -4.81 -4.11
CA LEU A 38 -2.08 -4.56 -4.77
C LEU A 38 -3.06 -5.70 -4.60
N LEU A 39 -2.62 -6.90 -4.98
CA LEU A 39 -3.43 -8.10 -4.87
C LEU A 39 -3.88 -8.37 -3.43
N PHE A 40 -3.04 -8.03 -2.47
CA PHE A 40 -3.35 -8.16 -1.05
C PHE A 40 -4.39 -7.14 -0.58
N VAL A 41 -4.23 -5.88 -0.96
CA VAL A 41 -5.18 -4.81 -0.65
C VAL A 41 -6.55 -5.09 -1.29
N GLU A 42 -6.59 -5.47 -2.57
CA GLU A 42 -7.83 -5.83 -3.26
C GLU A 42 -8.56 -6.99 -2.57
N ARG A 43 -7.83 -8.06 -2.24
CA ARG A 43 -8.42 -9.21 -1.52
C ARG A 43 -8.89 -8.86 -0.12
N ARG A 44 -8.15 -8.03 0.60
CA ARG A 44 -8.43 -7.73 2.01
C ARG A 44 -9.60 -6.78 2.20
N PHE A 45 -9.64 -5.73 1.37
CA PHE A 45 -10.62 -4.65 1.47
C PHE A 45 -11.75 -4.79 0.45
N GLY A 46 -11.67 -5.75 -0.47
CA GLY A 46 -12.69 -5.97 -1.49
C GLY A 46 -12.79 -4.81 -2.49
N VAL A 47 -11.70 -4.05 -2.64
CA VAL A 47 -11.55 -2.94 -3.60
C VAL A 47 -10.94 -3.46 -4.90
N ARG A 48 -11.14 -2.75 -6.01
CA ARG A 48 -10.43 -2.98 -7.27
C ARG A 48 -9.53 -1.79 -7.54
N LEU A 49 -8.23 -2.02 -7.65
CA LEU A 49 -7.24 -0.99 -7.92
C LEU A 49 -6.77 -1.15 -9.36
N GLY A 50 -7.18 -0.23 -10.24
CA GLY A 50 -6.78 -0.28 -11.64
C GLY A 50 -5.36 0.27 -11.84
N MET A 51 -4.69 -0.12 -12.93
CA MET A 51 -3.39 0.46 -13.31
C MET A 51 -3.38 1.99 -13.46
N LYS A 52 -4.56 2.63 -13.61
CA LYS A 52 -4.70 4.09 -13.62
C LYS A 52 -4.65 4.72 -12.23
N ASP A 53 -5.06 3.98 -11.20
CA ASP A 53 -4.97 4.39 -9.79
C ASP A 53 -3.55 4.19 -9.24
N LEU A 54 -2.73 3.45 -10.00
CA LEU A 54 -1.35 3.08 -9.69
C LEU A 54 -0.36 4.03 -10.33
N SER A 55 -0.42 5.30 -9.91
CA SER A 55 0.72 6.19 -10.15
C SER A 55 1.81 5.87 -9.11
N LEU A 56 3.09 5.97 -9.50
CA LEU A 56 4.22 5.85 -8.56
C LEU A 56 4.03 6.79 -7.36
N ALA A 57 3.47 7.98 -7.59
CA ALA A 57 3.20 8.99 -6.56
C ALA A 57 1.99 8.66 -5.64
N SER A 58 1.26 7.58 -5.89
CA SER A 58 0.13 7.12 -5.05
C SER A 58 0.47 5.86 -4.26
N PHE A 59 1.61 5.22 -4.54
CA PHE A 59 2.06 3.97 -3.94
C PHE A 59 3.46 4.05 -3.36
N ASP A 60 4.01 5.26 -3.24
CA ASP A 60 5.37 5.45 -2.77
C ASP A 60 5.47 5.33 -1.25
N THR A 61 4.40 5.67 -0.52
CA THR A 61 4.40 5.67 0.94
C THR A 61 3.22 4.91 1.52
N ILE A 62 3.36 4.43 2.76
CA ILE A 62 2.30 3.73 3.49
C ILE A 62 1.06 4.63 3.64
N ALA A 63 1.26 5.93 3.90
CA ALA A 63 0.18 6.89 4.03
C ALA A 63 -0.64 7.05 2.73
N GLN A 64 0.02 7.10 1.58
CA GLN A 64 -0.66 7.20 0.28
C GLN A 64 -1.45 5.94 -0.05
N ILE A 65 -0.85 4.76 0.16
CA ILE A 65 -1.54 3.47 -0.01
C ILE A 65 -2.77 3.44 0.91
N ALA A 66 -2.63 3.94 2.14
CA ALA A 66 -3.73 3.95 3.07
C ALA A 66 -4.89 4.86 2.63
N ALA A 67 -4.56 6.08 2.22
CA ALA A 67 -5.54 7.04 1.71
C ALA A 67 -6.27 6.53 0.46
N LEU A 68 -5.57 5.83 -0.45
CA LEU A 68 -6.17 5.26 -1.65
C LEU A 68 -7.21 4.18 -1.32
N VAL A 69 -6.91 3.30 -0.36
CA VAL A 69 -7.85 2.26 0.08
C VAL A 69 -9.06 2.87 0.76
N GLU A 70 -8.87 3.90 1.59
CA GLU A 70 -9.98 4.61 2.21
C GLU A 70 -10.86 5.32 1.16
N ALA A 71 -10.27 5.92 0.13
CA ALA A 71 -11.00 6.55 -0.95
C ALA A 71 -11.86 5.54 -1.74
N GLN A 72 -11.32 4.36 -2.04
CA GLN A 72 -12.02 3.30 -2.79
C GLN A 72 -13.02 2.52 -1.92
N GLY A 73 -12.82 2.47 -0.60
CA GLY A 73 -13.74 1.83 0.34
C GLY A 73 -15.00 2.64 0.64
N LYS A 74 -15.07 3.91 0.24
CA LYS A 74 -16.15 4.84 0.58
C LYS A 74 -17.37 4.77 -0.36
N ASP A 75 -17.27 4.06 -1.48
CA ASP A 75 -18.35 3.90 -2.49
C ASP A 75 -19.15 2.58 -2.35
N ARG A 76 -19.36 2.10 -1.12
CA ARG A 76 -20.23 0.96 -0.81
C ARG A 76 -21.20 1.22 0.32
#